data_AF-A0A699U8A5-F1
#
_entry.id   AF-A0A699U8A5-F1
#
_cell.length_a   1.000
_cell.length_b   1.000
_cell.length_c   1.000
_cell.angle_alpha   90.00
_cell.angle_beta   90.00
_cell.angle_gamma   90.00
#
_symmetry.space_group_name_H-M   'P 1'
#
loop_
_entity.id
_entity.type
_entity.pdbx_description
1 polymer ?
#
loop_
_entity_poly.entity_id
_entity_poly.type
_entity_poly.pdbx_seq_one_letter_code
_entity_poly.pdbx_strand_id
1 'polypeptide(L)' 'CSKHMAGNLKLLINFVWKFMGTVRFGNDHVATILGFGDLQWGNILITRVYFVEELGHNLFSVGQFCDSDLEVAF' A
#
# COMPACT_ATOMS: atom_id res chain seq x y z
N CYS A 1 6.51 -11.53 4.11
CA CYS A 1 5.90 -10.49 4.99
C CYS A 1 5.07 -9.55 4.12
N SER A 2 3.76 -9.80 3.94
CA SER A 2 2.93 -8.98 3.06
C SER A 2 2.40 -7.75 3.78
N LYS A 3 2.78 -6.55 3.33
CA LYS A 3 2.13 -5.28 3.68
C LYS A 3 1.12 -4.95 2.59
N HIS A 4 -0.12 -4.61 2.90
CA HIS A 4 -1.12 -4.31 1.86
C HIS A 4 -1.04 -2.83 1.45
N MET A 5 -1.15 -2.52 0.16
CA MET A 5 -1.14 -1.14 -0.36
C MET A 5 -2.36 -0.87 -1.24
N ALA A 6 -2.88 0.35 -1.19
CA ALA A 6 -4.01 0.82 -2.00
C ALA A 6 -3.73 2.21 -2.60
N GLY A 7 -4.14 2.40 -3.85
CA GLY A 7 -4.03 3.67 -4.57
C GLY A 7 -5.29 4.53 -4.51
N ASN A 8 -6.35 4.02 -3.88
CA ASN A 8 -7.63 4.70 -3.78
C ASN A 8 -8.02 4.90 -2.33
N LEU A 9 -7.85 6.14 -1.89
CA LEU A 9 -8.17 6.59 -0.55
C LEU A 9 -9.64 6.34 -0.18
N LYS A 10 -10.57 6.36 -1.15
CA LYS A 10 -12.01 6.16 -0.89
C LYS A 10 -12.35 4.75 -0.41
N LEU A 11 -11.45 3.78 -0.62
CA LEU A 11 -11.63 2.41 -0.17
C LEU A 11 -11.20 2.23 1.30
N LEU A 12 -10.47 3.20 1.86
CA LEU A 12 -9.95 3.11 3.22
C LEU A 12 -10.89 3.76 4.22
N ILE A 13 -11.15 3.05 5.30
CA ILE A 13 -11.81 3.54 6.52
C ILE A 13 -10.77 3.73 7.62
N ASN A 14 -11.11 4.50 8.67
CA ASN A 14 -10.20 4.80 9.78
C ASN A 14 -8.83 5.34 9.31
N PHE A 15 -8.81 6.09 8.21
CA PHE A 15 -7.57 6.54 7.60
C PHE A 15 -6.82 7.52 8.49
N VAL A 16 -5.53 7.23 8.71
CA VAL A 16 -4.58 8.10 9.41
C VAL A 16 -3.63 8.67 8.37
N TRP A 17 -3.74 9.99 8.14
CA TRP A 17 -2.79 10.71 7.29
C TRP A 17 -1.46 10.87 8.03
N LYS A 18 -0.41 10.26 7.50
CA LYS A 18 0.95 10.36 8.02
C LYS A 18 1.91 10.03 6.90
N PHE A 19 2.83 10.94 6.60
CA PHE A 19 3.95 10.60 5.71
C PHE A 19 4.77 9.47 6.34
N MET A 20 4.92 8.36 5.61
CA MET A 20 5.64 7.18 6.08
C MET A 20 6.88 6.85 5.26
N GLY A 21 7.12 7.55 4.14
CA GLY A 21 8.24 7.31 3.25
C GLY A 21 7.78 7.16 1.80
N THR A 22 8.66 6.61 0.97
CA THR A 22 8.39 6.32 -0.44
C THR A 22 8.56 4.83 -0.74
N VAL A 23 7.95 4.37 -1.82
CA VAL A 23 8.11 3.03 -2.36
C VAL A 23 8.64 3.15 -3.78
N ARG A 24 9.69 2.40 -4.11
CA ARG A 24 10.21 2.25 -5.48
C ARG A 24 9.71 0.94 -6.07
N PHE A 25 9.09 1.01 -7.23
CA PHE A 25 8.63 -0.15 -7.98
C PHE A 25 9.75 -0.69 -8.88
N GLY A 26 9.60 -1.93 -9.36
CA GLY A 26 10.59 -2.56 -10.24
C GLY A 26 10.82 -1.88 -11.59
N ASN A 27 10.00 -0.88 -11.94
CA ASN A 27 10.16 -0.03 -13.12
C ASN A 27 10.78 1.34 -12.81
N ASP A 28 11.45 1.48 -11.66
CA ASP A 28 12.05 2.72 -11.15
C ASP A 28 11.09 3.86 -10.84
N HIS A 29 9.79 3.64 -10.97
CA HIS A 29 8.80 4.59 -10.50
C HIS A 29 8.84 4.65 -8.97
N VAL A 30 8.77 5.87 -8.42
CA VAL A 30 8.76 6.11 -6.97
C VAL A 30 7.45 6.78 -6.62
N ALA A 31 6.74 6.22 -5.63
CA ALA A 31 5.51 6.80 -5.11
C ALA A 31 5.60 7.05 -3.61
N THR A 32 4.80 7.98 -3.11
CA THR A 32 4.80 8.36 -1.70
C THR A 32 3.73 7.59 -0.91
N ILE A 33 4.10 7.11 0.28
CA ILE A 33 3.19 6.52 1.25
C ILE A 33 2.67 7.62 2.19
N LEU A 34 1.40 7.95 2.08
CA LEU A 34 0.79 9.11 2.76
C LEU A 34 -0.05 8.75 3.99
N GLY A 35 -0.14 7.48 4.32
CA GLY A 35 -0.80 7.04 5.54
C GLY A 35 -1.24 5.59 5.45
N PHE A 36 -2.11 5.22 6.38
CA PHE A 36 -2.72 3.89 6.39
C PHE A 36 -4.14 3.95 6.91
N GLY A 37 -4.96 3.00 6.49
CA GLY A 37 -6.31 2.79 7.01
C GLY A 37 -6.66 1.32 6.96
N ASP A 38 -7.92 1.02 7.22
CA ASP A 38 -8.45 -0.33 7.10
C ASP A 38 -9.31 -0.43 5.83
N LEU A 39 -9.38 -1.61 5.23
CA LEU A 39 -10.26 -1.90 4.11
C LEU A 39 -11.28 -2.93 4.57
N GLN A 40 -12.55 -2.63 4.39
CA GLN A 40 -13.64 -3.56 4.68
C GLN A 40 -14.33 -3.98 3.38
N TRP A 41 -14.43 -5.29 3.16
CA TRP A 41 -15.18 -5.88 2.06
C TRP A 41 -16.12 -6.96 2.59
N GLY A 42 -17.39 -6.60 2.80
CA GLY A 42 -18.35 -7.46 3.47
C GLY A 42 -17.90 -7.81 4.89
N ASN A 43 -17.69 -9.10 5.16
CA ASN A 43 -17.22 -9.61 6.44
C ASN A 43 -15.68 -9.66 6.57
N ILE A 44 -14.95 -9.26 5.53
CA ILE A 44 -13.48 -9.25 5.52
C ILE A 44 -12.99 -7.86 5.94
N LEU A 45 -12.13 -7.82 6.95
CA LEU A 45 -11.42 -6.62 7.40
C LEU A 45 -9.92 -6.80 7.17
N ILE A 46 -9.33 -5.93 6.37
CA ILE A 46 -7.89 -5.85 6.16
C ILE A 46 -7.40 -4.59 6.87
N THR A 47 -6.68 -4.77 7.98
CA THR A 47 -6.14 -3.65 8.76
C THR A 47 -4.78 -3.20 8.25
N ARG A 48 -4.42 -1.93 8.49
CA ARG A 48 -3.09 -1.37 8.16
C ARG A 48 -2.75 -1.45 6.66
N VAL A 49 -3.70 -1.10 5.81
CA VAL A 49 -3.50 -0.91 4.37
C VAL A 49 -2.87 0.47 4.15
N TYR A 50 -1.70 0.51 3.53
CA TYR A 50 -0.99 1.76 3.24
C TYR A 50 -1.59 2.45 2.01
N PHE A 51 -1.80 3.76 2.10
CA PHE A 51 -2.21 4.57 0.96
C PHE A 51 -1.00 5.11 0.20
N VAL A 52 -1.00 4.92 -1.12
CA VAL A 52 0.08 5.33 -2.03
C VAL A 52 -0.50 6.24 -3.10
N GLU A 53 -0.09 7.51 -3.14
CA GLU A 53 -0.74 8.58 -3.92
C GLU A 53 -0.71 8.37 -5.43
N GLU A 54 0.37 7.79 -5.95
CA GLU A 54 0.59 7.60 -7.39
C GLU A 54 0.39 6.14 -7.85
N LEU A 55 -0.25 5.31 -7.02
CA LEU A 55 -0.53 3.94 -7.39
C LEU A 55 -1.70 3.88 -8.40
N GLY A 56 -1.37 3.83 -9.69
CA GLY A 56 -2.35 3.91 -10.79
C GLY A 56 -3.40 2.79 -10.85
N HIS A 57 -3.18 1.63 -10.22
CA HIS A 57 -4.13 0.51 -10.19
C HIS A 57 -4.34 -0.05 -8.77
N ASN A 58 -5.60 -0.29 -8.39
CA ASN A 58 -5.99 -0.69 -7.05
C ASN A 58 -5.76 -2.19 -6.77
N LEU A 59 -5.34 -2.45 -5.52
CA LEU A 59 -5.07 -3.72 -4.87
C LEU A 59 -3.81 -4.49 -5.35
N PHE A 60 -2.63 -3.93 -5.06
CA PHE A 60 -1.43 -4.75 -5.01
C PHE A 60 -1.38 -5.49 -3.66
N SER A 61 -1.58 -6.82 -3.71
CA SER A 61 -1.06 -7.69 -2.66
C SER A 61 0.45 -7.73 -2.79
N VAL A 62 1.18 -7.14 -1.85
CA VAL A 62 2.65 -7.26 -1.76
C VAL A 62 3.08 -8.71 -1.49
N GLY A 63 2.13 -9.66 -1.38
CA GLY A 63 2.38 -11.09 -1.36
C GLY A 63 2.93 -11.69 -2.67
N GLN A 64 2.99 -10.94 -3.78
CA GLN A 64 3.68 -11.41 -5.00
C GLN A 64 5.16 -10.99 -5.09
N PHE A 65 5.67 -10.20 -4.15
CA PHE A 65 7.07 -9.74 -4.13
C PHE A 65 7.94 -10.48 -3.11
N CYS A 66 7.59 -11.70 -2.73
CA CYS A 66 8.48 -12.58 -1.97
C CYS A 66 9.33 -13.53 -2.83
N ASP A 67 9.35 -13.35 -4.16
CA ASP A 67 10.19 -14.13 -5.09
C ASP A 67 11.16 -13.29 -5.95
N SER A 68 11.33 -12.01 -5.65
CA SER A 68 12.36 -11.21 -6.31
C SER A 68 12.88 -10.20 -5.30
N ASP A 69 14.20 -10.17 -5.11
CA ASP A 69 14.99 -9.39 -4.15
C ASP A 69 14.76 -7.87 -4.23
N LEU A 70 13.52 -7.42 -4.01
CA LEU A 70 13.16 -6.02 -3.95
C LEU A 70 13.29 -5.55 -2.51
N GLU A 71 14.48 -5.04 -2.24
CA GLU A 71 14.84 -4.30 -1.05
C GLU A 71 13.87 -3.10 -0.88
N VAL A 72 12.95 -3.23 0.09
CA VAL A 72 12.15 -2.10 0.57
C VAL A 72 12.99 -1.39 1.63
N ALA A 73 13.78 -0.41 1.22
CA ALA A 73 14.49 0.49 2.14
C ALA A 73 13.50 1.52 2.73
N PHE A 74 13.60 1.71 4.04
CA PHE A 74 12.79 2.61 4.87
C PHE A 74 13.48 3.96 5.10
#